data_AF-A0A830BXH9-F1
#
_entry.id   AF-A0A830BXH9-F1
#
_cell.length_a   1.000
_cell.length_b   1.000
_cell.length_c   1.000
_cell.angle_alpha   90.00
_cell.angle_beta   90.00
_cell.angle_gamma   90.00
#
_symmetry.space_group_name_H-M   'P 1'
#
loop_
_entity.id
_entity.type
_entity.pdbx_description
1 polymer ?
#
loop_
_entity_poly.entity_id
_entity_poly.type
_entity_poly.pdbx_seq_one_letter_code
_entity_poly.pdbx_strand_id
1 'polypeptide(L)'
;SIKSFTDAVTAPDAYRHWFKQDQLLLAAISGSVSPDILPIISVSTTAVEAFSTLSSAFASKSRAHVMFLKTSLTNASLEGKSISDYVNHIKSLDDELGLIDGSVKSNDLTLYIVNGLILEYRDIVSAVRTRDTPFHFEELRDRLIEHKLYLK
;
A
#
# COMPACT_ATOMS: atom_id res chain seq x y z
N SER A 1 29.23 -40.17 -36.22
CA SER A 1 29.35 -39.76 -34.80
C SER A 1 29.90 -38.36 -34.70
N ILE A 2 29.05 -37.34 -34.51
CA ILE A 2 29.46 -36.03 -33.98
C ILE A 2 28.28 -35.50 -33.15
N LYS A 3 28.23 -35.86 -31.87
CA LYS A 3 27.25 -35.35 -30.91
C LYS A 3 27.90 -35.33 -29.53
N SER A 4 28.89 -34.45 -29.32
CA SER A 4 29.49 -34.21 -27.99
C SER A 4 30.57 -33.10 -27.98
N PHE A 5 30.27 -31.87 -28.41
CA PHE A 5 31.21 -30.76 -28.13
C PHE A 5 30.57 -29.41 -27.84
N THR A 6 29.30 -29.20 -28.18
CA THR A 6 28.62 -27.91 -27.99
C THR A 6 27.83 -27.77 -26.69
N ASP A 7 27.60 -28.85 -25.92
CA ASP A 7 26.79 -28.77 -24.69
C ASP A 7 27.61 -28.41 -23.43
N ALA A 8 28.94 -28.53 -23.49
CA ALA A 8 29.81 -28.29 -22.33
C ALA A 8 30.31 -26.84 -22.19
N VAL A 9 30.31 -26.06 -23.28
CA VAL A 9 30.83 -24.68 -23.29
C VAL A 9 29.76 -23.66 -22.84
N THR A 10 28.48 -23.98 -22.99
CA THR A 10 27.35 -23.06 -22.72
C THR A 10 26.99 -22.94 -21.24
N ALA A 11 27.11 -24.03 -20.47
CA ALA A 11 26.71 -24.04 -19.06
C ALA A 11 27.64 -23.24 -18.13
N PRO A 12 28.99 -23.33 -18.25
CA PRO A 12 29.90 -22.54 -17.42
C PRO A 12 29.79 -21.03 -17.68
N ASP A 13 29.56 -20.62 -18.94
CA ASP A 13 29.43 -19.21 -19.28
C ASP A 13 28.07 -18.62 -18.87
N ALA A 14 26.98 -19.39 -18.97
CA ALA A 14 25.68 -18.99 -18.44
C ALA A 14 25.70 -18.80 -16.92
N TYR A 15 26.35 -19.72 -16.19
CA TYR A 15 26.50 -19.59 -14.74
C TYR A 15 27.31 -18.35 -14.35
N ARG A 16 28.42 -18.07 -15.05
CA ARG A 16 29.24 -16.87 -14.80
C ARG A 16 28.46 -15.58 -15.08
N HIS A 17 27.62 -15.57 -16.11
CA HIS A 17 26.76 -14.43 -16.42
C HIS A 17 25.71 -14.20 -15.32
N TRP A 18 24.99 -15.26 -14.93
CA TRP A 18 24.03 -15.21 -13.83
C TRP A 18 24.69 -14.75 -12.52
N PHE A 19 25.84 -15.30 -12.17
CA PHE A 19 26.55 -14.95 -10.94
C PHE A 19 26.94 -13.48 -10.91
N LYS A 20 27.45 -12.94 -12.03
CA LYS A 20 27.73 -11.50 -12.13
C LYS A 20 26.48 -10.64 -11.96
N GLN A 21 25.36 -11.04 -12.57
CA GLN A 21 24.09 -10.32 -12.43
C GLN A 21 23.57 -10.36 -10.99
N ASP A 22 23.61 -11.53 -10.35
CA ASP A 22 23.19 -11.72 -8.97
C ASP A 22 24.03 -10.83 -8.02
N GLN A 23 25.35 -10.80 -8.18
CA GLN A 23 26.21 -9.96 -7.34
C GLN A 23 25.99 -8.45 -7.56
N LEU A 24 25.69 -8.03 -8.79
CA LEU A 24 25.31 -6.64 -9.07
C LEU A 24 23.98 -6.28 -8.38
N LEU A 25 23.00 -7.19 -8.40
CA LEU A 25 21.73 -7.00 -7.71
C LEU A 25 21.92 -6.97 -6.19
N LEU A 26 22.74 -7.86 -5.63
CA LEU A 26 23.04 -7.89 -4.20
C LEU A 26 23.72 -6.60 -3.74
N ALA A 27 24.67 -6.07 -4.53
CA ALA A 27 25.30 -4.79 -4.26
C ALA A 27 24.30 -3.62 -4.34
N ALA A 28 23.41 -3.63 -5.34
CA ALA A 28 22.36 -2.62 -5.47
C ALA A 28 21.38 -2.65 -4.28
N ILE A 29 20.94 -3.84 -3.85
CA ILE A 29 20.09 -4.01 -2.67
C ILE A 29 20.80 -3.44 -1.44
N SER A 30 22.06 -3.84 -1.21
CA SER A 30 22.85 -3.36 -0.07
C SER A 30 23.07 -1.85 -0.10
N GLY A 31 23.27 -1.26 -1.27
CA GLY A 31 23.40 0.19 -1.43
C GLY A 31 22.09 0.97 -1.31
N SER A 32 20.94 0.32 -1.50
CA SER A 32 19.61 0.94 -1.45
C SER A 32 19.00 1.00 -0.06
N VAL A 33 19.43 0.14 0.86
CA VAL A 33 18.89 0.09 2.23
C VAL A 33 19.61 1.08 3.14
N SER A 34 18.91 1.55 4.17
CA SER A 34 19.53 2.41 5.18
C SER A 34 20.55 1.63 6.02
N PRO A 35 21.55 2.30 6.63
CA PRO A 35 22.59 1.64 7.43
C PRO A 35 22.06 0.75 8.55
N ASP A 36 20.89 1.09 9.12
CA ASP A 36 20.27 0.34 10.22
C ASP A 36 19.67 -1.01 9.76
N ILE A 37 19.48 -1.19 8.44
CA ILE A 37 18.85 -2.35 7.82
C ILE A 37 19.91 -3.31 7.25
N LEU A 38 21.10 -2.81 6.92
CA LEU A 38 22.23 -3.60 6.42
C LEU A 38 22.55 -4.86 7.25
N PRO A 39 22.54 -4.83 8.61
CA PRO A 39 22.82 -6.02 9.40
C PRO A 39 21.87 -7.20 9.11
N ILE A 40 20.63 -6.92 8.70
CA ILE A 40 19.59 -7.92 8.42
C ILE A 40 19.96 -8.78 7.20
N ILE A 41 20.64 -8.21 6.19
CA ILE A 41 21.04 -8.91 4.96
C ILE A 41 22.53 -9.22 4.89
N SER A 42 23.31 -8.85 5.91
CA SER A 42 24.78 -8.98 5.91
C SER A 42 25.32 -10.39 5.64
N VAL A 43 24.52 -11.43 5.94
CA VAL A 43 24.87 -12.84 5.73
C VAL A 43 24.38 -13.42 4.40
N SER A 44 23.63 -12.65 3.61
CA SER A 44 23.07 -13.12 2.34
C SER A 44 24.15 -13.20 1.27
N THR A 45 24.23 -14.33 0.57
CA THR A 45 25.24 -14.57 -0.46
C THR A 45 24.72 -14.32 -1.87
N THR A 46 23.40 -14.30 -2.03
CA THR A 46 22.70 -14.03 -3.29
C THR A 46 21.69 -12.90 -3.13
N ALA A 47 21.33 -12.24 -4.24
CA ALA A 47 20.30 -11.20 -4.24
C ALA A 47 18.93 -11.74 -3.80
N VAL A 48 18.62 -12.99 -4.16
CA VAL A 48 17.38 -13.66 -3.75
C VAL A 48 17.34 -13.86 -2.24
N GLU A 49 18.42 -14.35 -1.62
CA GLU A 49 18.50 -14.51 -0.16
C GLU A 49 18.33 -13.18 0.57
N ALA A 50 19.00 -12.11 0.09
CA ALA A 50 18.89 -10.78 0.67
C ALA A 50 17.45 -10.27 0.60
N PHE A 51 16.82 -10.38 -0.57
CA PHE A 51 15.44 -9.95 -0.78
C PHE A 51 14.44 -10.76 0.05
N SER A 52 14.59 -12.08 0.11
CA SER A 52 13.75 -12.95 0.94
C SER A 52 13.90 -12.64 2.44
N THR A 53 15.11 -12.34 2.90
CA THR A 53 15.38 -11.99 4.30
C THR A 53 14.74 -10.65 4.65
N LEU A 54 14.87 -9.63 3.80
CA LEU A 54 14.17 -8.35 3.96
C LEU A 54 12.65 -8.56 3.97
N SER A 55 12.13 -9.28 2.99
CA SER A 55 10.71 -9.57 2.89
C SER A 55 10.19 -10.22 4.17
N SER A 56 10.87 -11.25 4.68
CA SER A 56 10.51 -11.92 5.93
C SER A 56 10.58 -10.99 7.15
N ALA A 57 11.67 -10.22 7.29
CA ALA A 57 11.89 -9.32 8.41
C ALA A 57 10.83 -8.20 8.50
N PHE A 58 10.33 -7.73 7.36
CA PHE A 58 9.35 -6.66 7.29
C PHE A 58 7.91 -7.13 7.03
N ALA A 59 7.68 -8.40 6.67
CA ALA A 59 6.35 -8.90 6.36
C ALA A 59 5.39 -8.86 7.56
N SER A 60 5.85 -9.20 8.77
CA SER A 60 5.00 -9.16 9.97
C SER A 60 4.63 -7.73 10.34
N LYS A 61 5.60 -6.81 10.33
CA LYS A 61 5.40 -5.37 10.55
C LYS A 61 4.46 -4.77 9.51
N SER A 62 4.65 -5.10 8.23
CA SER A 62 3.78 -4.69 7.13
C SER A 62 2.33 -5.16 7.36
N ARG A 63 2.11 -6.44 7.70
CA ARG A 63 0.76 -6.94 8.00
C ARG A 63 0.12 -6.26 9.21
N ALA A 64 0.87 -6.08 10.30
CA ALA A 64 0.39 -5.38 11.49
C ALA A 64 0.03 -3.92 11.18
N HIS A 65 0.86 -3.25 10.38
CA HIS A 65 0.64 -1.88 9.93
C HIS A 65 -0.60 -1.76 9.04
N VAL A 66 -0.77 -2.64 8.07
CA VAL A 66 -1.99 -2.72 7.24
C VAL A 66 -3.23 -2.93 8.11
N MET A 67 -3.16 -3.81 9.11
CA MET A 67 -4.27 -4.04 10.04
C MET A 67 -4.58 -2.79 10.88
N PHE A 68 -3.54 -2.09 11.36
CA PHE A 68 -3.67 -0.82 12.07
C PHE A 68 -4.35 0.26 11.20
N LEU A 69 -3.92 0.42 9.95
CA LEU A 69 -4.51 1.38 9.01
C LEU A 69 -5.98 1.05 8.74
N LYS A 70 -6.32 -0.21 8.46
CA LYS A 70 -7.72 -0.63 8.26
C LYS A 70 -8.60 -0.41 9.50
N THR A 71 -8.05 -0.65 10.69
CA THR A 71 -8.75 -0.41 11.96
C THR A 71 -8.96 1.09 12.17
N SER A 72 -7.94 1.91 11.93
CA SER A 72 -8.03 3.37 11.99
C SER A 72 -9.07 3.93 11.02
N LEU A 73 -9.13 3.37 9.81
CA LEU A 73 -10.08 3.76 8.77
C LEU A 73 -11.53 3.37 9.15
N THR A 74 -11.72 2.20 9.76
CA THR A 74 -13.04 1.75 10.28
C THR A 74 -13.51 2.59 11.46
N ASN A 75 -12.59 3.02 12.32
CA ASN A 75 -12.91 3.81 13.52
C ASN A 75 -12.88 5.33 13.27
N ALA A 76 -12.59 5.78 12.05
CA ALA A 76 -12.52 7.19 11.72
C ALA A 76 -13.90 7.84 11.85
N SER A 77 -14.00 8.85 12.72
CA SER A 77 -15.22 9.63 12.96
C SER A 77 -14.99 11.12 12.69
N LEU A 78 -16.05 11.79 12.24
CA LEU A 78 -16.13 13.25 12.07
C LEU A 78 -16.15 13.99 13.42
N GLU A 79 -16.51 13.32 14.52
CA GLU A 79 -16.67 13.95 15.84
C GLU A 79 -15.48 14.85 16.23
N GLY A 80 -15.78 16.11 16.56
CA GLY A 80 -14.78 17.10 16.96
C GLY A 80 -13.87 17.62 15.84
N LYS A 81 -14.11 17.25 14.57
CA LYS A 81 -13.29 17.66 13.42
C LYS A 81 -14.10 18.46 12.39
N SER A 82 -13.41 19.19 11.51
CA SER A 82 -14.06 19.73 10.31
C SER A 82 -14.25 18.62 9.27
N ILE A 83 -15.20 18.80 8.34
CA ILE A 83 -15.42 17.83 7.23
C ILE A 83 -14.16 17.67 6.40
N SER A 84 -13.49 18.79 6.07
CA SER A 84 -12.26 18.76 5.29
C SER A 84 -11.18 17.97 6.00
N ASP A 85 -10.97 18.18 7.30
CA ASP A 85 -9.97 17.44 8.07
C ASP A 85 -10.30 15.95 8.15
N TYR A 86 -11.58 15.62 8.35
CA TYR A 86 -12.05 14.23 8.40
C TYR A 86 -11.85 13.50 7.07
N VAL A 87 -12.29 14.10 5.96
CA VAL A 87 -12.19 13.50 4.62
C VAL A 87 -10.72 13.39 4.18
N ASN A 88 -9.90 14.41 4.46
CA ASN A 88 -8.46 14.36 4.20
C ASN A 88 -7.75 13.29 5.03
N HIS A 89 -8.14 13.11 6.30
CA HIS A 89 -7.59 12.06 7.14
C HIS A 89 -7.90 10.67 6.58
N ILE A 90 -9.14 10.40 6.17
CA ILE A 90 -9.47 9.13 5.51
C ILE A 90 -8.65 8.93 4.23
N LYS A 91 -8.46 9.99 3.43
CA LYS A 91 -7.64 9.89 2.21
C LYS A 91 -6.19 9.55 2.52
N SER A 92 -5.61 10.17 3.54
CA SER A 92 -4.23 9.85 3.95
C SER A 92 -4.06 8.39 4.37
N LEU A 93 -5.05 7.80 5.04
CA LEU A 93 -5.03 6.38 5.43
C LEU A 93 -5.12 5.46 4.20
N ASP A 94 -5.95 5.81 3.21
CA ASP A 94 -6.05 5.08 1.94
C ASP A 94 -4.79 5.20 1.09
N ASP A 95 -4.18 6.39 1.01
CA ASP A 95 -2.92 6.61 0.31
C ASP A 95 -1.78 5.79 0.93
N GLU A 96 -1.70 5.76 2.26
CA GLU A 96 -0.71 4.96 2.98
C GLU A 96 -0.94 3.46 2.78
N LEU A 97 -2.20 3.01 2.74
CA LEU A 97 -2.54 1.64 2.35
C LEU A 97 -2.13 1.33 0.91
N GLY A 98 -2.29 2.29 -0.01
CA GLY A 98 -1.89 2.17 -1.41
C GLY A 98 -0.39 1.98 -1.61
N LEU A 99 0.45 2.57 -0.75
CA LEU A 99 1.91 2.36 -0.78
C LEU A 99 2.33 0.92 -0.45
N ILE A 100 1.47 0.15 0.22
CA ILE A 100 1.74 -1.22 0.70
C ILE A 100 0.83 -2.23 -0.03
N ASP A 101 0.37 -1.87 -1.23
CA ASP A 101 -0.49 -2.69 -2.10
C ASP A 101 -1.83 -3.09 -1.44
N GLY A 102 -2.28 -2.29 -0.47
CA GLY A 102 -3.47 -2.51 0.35
C GLY A 102 -4.60 -1.51 0.10
N SER A 103 -4.54 -0.73 -1.00
CA SER A 103 -5.51 0.33 -1.31
C SER A 103 -6.95 -0.16 -1.25
N VAL A 104 -7.83 0.70 -0.74
CA VAL A 104 -9.24 0.43 -0.59
C VAL A 104 -9.95 0.78 -1.91
N LYS A 105 -10.93 -0.03 -2.35
CA LYS A 105 -11.72 0.31 -3.54
C LYS A 105 -12.48 1.61 -3.30
N SER A 106 -12.66 2.44 -4.33
CA SER A 106 -13.38 3.74 -4.22
C SER A 106 -14.76 3.63 -3.55
N ASN A 107 -15.48 2.53 -3.79
CA ASN A 107 -16.80 2.28 -3.17
C ASN A 107 -16.68 1.99 -1.67
N ASP A 108 -15.65 1.22 -1.28
CA ASP A 108 -15.37 0.92 0.11
C ASP A 108 -14.93 2.20 0.83
N LEU A 109 -14.10 3.04 0.19
CA LEU A 109 -13.68 4.34 0.74
C LEU A 109 -14.87 5.28 0.98
N THR A 110 -15.83 5.31 0.05
CA THR A 110 -17.10 6.04 0.24
C THR A 110 -17.82 5.53 1.48
N LEU A 111 -18.00 4.21 1.62
CA LEU A 111 -18.67 3.61 2.77
C LEU A 111 -18.02 4.00 4.11
N TYR A 112 -16.69 4.01 4.17
CA TYR A 112 -15.95 4.43 5.35
C TYR A 112 -16.20 5.90 5.71
N ILE A 113 -16.22 6.80 4.71
CA ILE A 113 -16.57 8.21 4.92
C ILE A 113 -17.99 8.32 5.46
N VAL A 114 -18.97 7.64 4.86
CA VAL A 114 -20.37 7.78 5.28
C VAL A 114 -20.63 7.20 6.67
N ASN A 115 -19.90 6.17 7.08
CA ASN A 115 -20.06 5.49 8.37
C ASN A 115 -19.55 6.32 9.56
N GLY A 116 -18.56 7.20 9.36
CA GLY A 116 -18.06 8.08 10.41
C GLY A 116 -18.75 9.43 10.50
N LEU A 117 -19.79 9.68 9.69
CA LEU A 117 -20.59 10.89 9.79
C LEU A 117 -21.56 10.82 10.97
N ILE A 118 -21.78 11.96 11.61
CA ILE A 118 -22.73 12.11 12.71
C ILE A 118 -24.18 12.20 12.21
N LEU A 119 -25.15 12.11 13.13
CA LEU A 119 -26.59 12.11 12.85
C LEU A 119 -27.08 13.29 12.00
N GLU A 120 -26.41 14.45 12.08
CA GLU A 120 -26.77 15.65 11.29
C GLU A 120 -26.64 15.43 9.77
N TYR A 121 -25.84 14.46 9.34
CA TYR A 121 -25.58 14.16 7.92
C TYR A 121 -26.45 13.01 7.41
N ARG A 122 -27.47 12.56 8.16
CA ARG A 122 -28.24 11.35 7.81
C ARG A 122 -28.93 11.44 6.45
N ASP A 123 -29.33 12.65 6.05
CA ASP A 123 -29.99 12.89 4.75
C ASP A 123 -29.03 12.65 3.59
N ILE A 124 -27.82 13.22 3.67
CA ILE A 124 -26.78 12.98 2.66
C ILE A 124 -26.29 11.53 2.69
N VAL A 125 -26.21 10.89 3.86
CA VAL A 125 -25.91 9.45 3.99
C VAL A 125 -26.92 8.60 3.21
N SER A 126 -28.22 8.93 3.33
CA SER A 126 -29.29 8.23 2.62
C SER A 126 -29.21 8.44 1.10
N ALA A 127 -28.97 9.69 0.67
CA ALA A 127 -28.79 10.03 -0.75
C ALA A 127 -27.58 9.31 -1.36
N VAL A 128 -26.48 9.19 -0.62
CA VAL A 128 -25.29 8.45 -1.08
C VAL A 128 -25.57 6.95 -1.22
N ARG A 129 -26.33 6.36 -0.29
CA ARG A 129 -26.66 4.92 -0.30
C ARG A 129 -27.67 4.51 -1.37
N THR A 130 -28.52 5.43 -1.82
CA THR A 130 -29.57 5.17 -2.82
C THR A 130 -29.13 5.44 -4.25
N ARG A 131 -27.96 6.03 -4.45
CA ARG A 131 -27.41 6.33 -5.76
C ARG A 131 -26.83 5.08 -6.42
N ASP A 132 -27.18 4.82 -7.68
CA ASP A 132 -26.68 3.68 -8.45
C ASP A 132 -25.20 3.78 -8.85
N THR A 133 -24.69 5.01 -9.02
CA THR A 133 -23.29 5.28 -9.37
C THR A 133 -22.51 5.74 -8.13
N PRO A 134 -21.35 5.15 -7.81
CA PRO A 134 -20.53 5.60 -6.70
C PRO A 134 -20.01 7.02 -6.93
N PHE A 135 -19.86 7.79 -5.86
CA PHE A 135 -19.23 9.10 -5.92
C PHE A 135 -17.72 8.93 -6.15
N HIS A 136 -17.14 9.82 -6.96
CA HIS A 136 -15.71 10.08 -6.86
C HIS A 136 -15.42 10.82 -5.55
N PHE A 137 -14.25 10.59 -4.97
CA PHE A 137 -13.85 11.15 -3.68
C PHE A 137 -14.03 12.68 -3.60
N GLU A 138 -13.59 13.40 -4.65
CA GLU A 138 -13.74 14.85 -4.75
C GLU A 138 -15.20 15.30 -4.76
N GLU A 139 -16.05 14.60 -5.54
CA GLU A 139 -17.49 14.89 -5.63
C GLU A 139 -18.18 14.69 -4.27
N LEU A 140 -17.84 13.61 -3.55
CA LEU A 140 -18.37 13.34 -2.22
C LEU A 140 -17.93 14.42 -1.22
N ARG A 141 -16.66 14.81 -1.24
CA ARG A 141 -16.12 15.87 -0.38
C ARG A 141 -16.89 17.17 -0.58
N ASP A 142 -17.05 17.58 -1.84
CA ASP A 142 -17.71 18.85 -2.17
C ASP A 142 -19.19 18.83 -1.75
N ARG A 143 -19.89 17.71 -1.94
CA ARG A 143 -21.28 17.51 -1.45
C ARG A 143 -21.40 17.57 0.07
N LEU A 144 -20.44 17.00 0.80
CA LEU A 144 -20.43 17.05 2.26
C LEU A 144 -20.19 18.48 2.76
N ILE A 145 -19.29 19.23 2.12
CA ILE A 145 -19.03 20.65 2.42
C ILE A 145 -20.27 21.50 2.13
N GLU A 146 -20.91 21.30 0.97
CA GLU A 146 -22.15 21.97 0.59
C GLU A 146 -23.26 21.72 1.62
N HIS A 147 -23.47 20.45 2.01
CA HIS A 147 -24.46 20.08 3.03
C HIS A 147 -24.20 20.74 4.39
N LYS A 148 -22.93 20.86 4.81
CA LYS A 148 -22.57 21.57 6.04
C LYS A 148 -22.97 23.04 6.02
N LEU A 149 -22.95 23.68 4.85
CA LEU A 149 -23.39 25.08 4.71
C LEU A 149 -24.90 25.19 4.87
N TYR A 150 -25.66 24.17 4.44
CA TYR A 150 -27.12 24.11 4.63
C TYR A 150 -27.56 23.81 6.07
N LEU A 151 -26.72 23.14 6.86
CA LEU A 151 -26.98 22.84 8.27
C LEU A 151 -26.67 24.00 9.24
N LYS A 152 -26.03 25.07 8.76
CA LYS A 152 -25.72 26.29 9.54
C LYS A 152 -26.79 27.34 9.36
#